data_AF-A0A2G6CND7-F1
#
_entry.id   AF-A0A2G6CND7-F1
#
_cell.length_a   1.000
_cell.length_b   1.000
_cell.length_c   1.000
_cell.angle_alpha   90.00
_cell.angle_beta   90.00
_cell.angle_gamma   90.00
#
_symmetry.space_group_name_H-M   'P 1'
#
loop_
_entity.id
_entity.type
_entity.pdbx_description
1 polymer ?
#
loop_
_entity_poly.entity_id
_entity_poly.type
_entity_poly.pdbx_seq_one_letter_code
_entity_poly.pdbx_strand_id
1 'polypeptide(L)'
;MQSQAGHKLPTGYPARRVVLQLRVESQDGAAIFVSGSFDSRGRLLGADGTQLASEAAGGPQQPHHQRITSADQVQIYEAVLADTAGKPTYRLLRASSYAKDNRLLPVGWDPNDAEIADIAPAGLGGDTNFVAGKDRLLYDVTLPAGQRGPLTVKATLYYQPLSPRHAAELMQTRVPEVLVLERMLATSGYRPETIADAKQVVP
;
A
#
# COMPACT_ATOMS: atom_id res chain seq x y z
N MET A 1 2.80 -12.16 -3.47
CA MET A 1 1.49 -11.72 -3.95
C MET A 1 1.23 -12.24 -5.35
N GLN A 2 0.02 -12.68 -5.66
CA GLN A 2 -0.38 -13.10 -7.01
C GLN A 2 -1.70 -12.42 -7.39
N SER A 3 -1.72 -11.67 -8.48
CA SER A 3 -2.91 -11.06 -9.07
C SER A 3 -3.53 -12.04 -10.07
N GLN A 4 -4.86 -12.18 -10.02
CA GLN A 4 -5.64 -12.95 -11.01
C GLN A 4 -6.34 -12.02 -12.01
N ALA A 5 -6.05 -10.72 -11.98
CA ALA A 5 -6.72 -9.73 -12.82
C ALA A 5 -6.05 -9.59 -14.20
N GLY A 6 -6.85 -9.27 -15.21
CA GLY A 6 -6.39 -8.89 -16.55
C GLY A 6 -5.91 -7.43 -16.66
N HIS A 7 -5.87 -6.69 -15.55
CA HIS A 7 -5.37 -5.32 -15.47
C HIS A 7 -4.49 -5.13 -14.21
N LYS A 8 -3.83 -3.98 -14.08
CA LYS A 8 -3.11 -3.61 -12.84
C LYS A 8 -4.04 -3.66 -11.61
N LEU A 9 -3.54 -4.13 -10.46
CA LEU A 9 -4.29 -4.17 -9.20
C LEU A 9 -3.65 -3.23 -8.14
N PRO A 10 -4.40 -2.26 -7.59
CA PRO A 10 -5.78 -1.87 -7.93
C PRO A 10 -5.88 -1.09 -9.26
N THR A 11 -6.94 -1.30 -10.04
CA THR A 11 -7.17 -0.55 -11.30
C THR A 11 -7.93 0.75 -11.09
N GLY A 12 -7.98 1.58 -12.14
CA GLY A 12 -8.83 2.78 -12.23
C GLY A 12 -8.19 4.01 -11.60
N TYR A 13 -9.01 4.80 -10.89
CA TYR A 13 -8.63 6.10 -10.35
C TYR A 13 -7.41 5.99 -9.39
N PRO A 14 -6.36 6.82 -9.55
CA PRO A 14 -5.07 6.67 -8.87
C PRO A 14 -5.09 7.05 -7.38
N ALA A 15 -6.25 7.23 -6.76
CA ALA A 15 -6.38 7.33 -5.30
C ALA A 15 -6.54 5.96 -4.61
N ARG A 16 -6.76 4.91 -5.40
CA ARG A 16 -6.96 3.55 -4.91
C ARG A 16 -5.62 2.96 -4.50
N ARG A 17 -5.61 2.19 -3.41
CA ARG A 17 -4.44 1.42 -2.98
C ARG A 17 -4.82 0.05 -2.47
N VAL A 18 -3.87 -0.87 -2.56
CA VAL A 18 -3.88 -2.15 -1.83
C VAL A 18 -2.70 -2.16 -0.87
N VAL A 19 -2.96 -2.47 0.39
CA VAL A 19 -1.96 -2.58 1.45
C VAL A 19 -1.79 -4.05 1.81
N LEU A 20 -0.55 -4.51 1.89
CA LEU A 20 -0.23 -5.80 2.48
C LEU A 20 -0.01 -5.62 3.98
N GLN A 21 -0.89 -6.22 4.79
CA GLN A 21 -0.65 -6.40 6.22
C GLN A 21 0.04 -7.74 6.44
N LEU A 22 1.15 -7.74 7.16
CA LEU A 22 1.73 -8.95 7.73
C LEU A 22 1.59 -8.90 9.25
N ARG A 23 0.98 -9.93 9.83
CA ARG A 23 0.84 -10.11 11.27
C ARG A 23 1.49 -11.42 11.69
N VAL A 24 2.41 -11.34 12.65
CA VAL A 24 3.03 -12.50 13.30
C VAL A 24 2.53 -12.56 14.74
N GLU A 25 1.99 -13.70 15.13
CA GLU A 25 1.42 -13.96 16.45
C GLU A 25 2.16 -15.13 17.12
N SER A 26 2.32 -15.08 18.44
CA SER A 26 2.78 -16.21 19.24
C SER A 26 1.73 -17.33 19.29
N GLN A 27 2.10 -18.49 19.86
CA GLN A 27 1.19 -19.60 20.09
C GLN A 27 -0.06 -19.21 20.90
N ASP A 28 0.08 -18.24 21.82
CA ASP A 28 -1.01 -17.74 22.67
C ASP A 28 -1.86 -16.64 21.98
N GLY A 29 -1.55 -16.32 20.71
CA GLY A 29 -2.24 -15.29 19.93
C GLY A 29 -1.77 -13.86 20.18
N ALA A 30 -0.70 -13.65 20.96
CA ALA A 30 -0.14 -12.32 21.18
C ALA A 30 0.57 -11.82 19.92
N ALA A 31 0.28 -10.60 19.48
CA ALA A 31 0.95 -10.02 18.31
C ALA A 31 2.43 -9.72 18.62
N ILE A 32 3.33 -10.32 17.85
CA ILE A 32 4.79 -10.08 17.91
C ILE A 32 5.19 -8.99 16.93
N PHE A 33 4.60 -9.01 15.74
CA PHE A 33 4.90 -8.05 14.67
C PHE A 33 3.64 -7.78 13.87
N VAL A 34 3.39 -6.50 13.56
CA VAL A 34 2.34 -6.11 12.61
C VAL A 34 2.82 -4.94 11.76
N SER A 35 2.99 -5.16 10.46
CA SER A 35 3.13 -4.08 9.47
C SER A 35 1.82 -3.94 8.70
N GLY A 36 1.39 -2.72 8.38
CA GLY A 36 0.14 -2.46 7.67
C GLY A 36 -1.11 -2.46 8.58
N SER A 37 -0.95 -2.05 9.84
CA SER A 37 -2.07 -1.79 10.75
C SER A 37 -2.80 -0.51 10.38
N PHE A 38 -4.08 -0.42 10.72
CA PHE A 38 -4.92 0.75 10.47
C PHE A 38 -5.57 1.27 11.75
N ASP A 39 -5.80 2.58 11.80
CA ASP A 39 -6.72 3.16 12.78
C ASP A 39 -8.19 3.09 12.33
N SER A 40 -9.09 3.64 13.14
CA SER A 40 -10.53 3.70 12.85
C SER A 40 -10.90 4.56 11.63
N ARG A 41 -9.95 5.31 11.07
CA ARG A 41 -10.09 6.12 9.86
C ARG A 41 -9.34 5.52 8.67
N GLY A 42 -8.86 4.27 8.80
CA GLY A 42 -8.15 3.57 7.72
C GLY A 42 -6.77 4.14 7.42
N ARG A 43 -6.20 4.95 8.32
CA ARG A 43 -4.83 5.48 8.22
C ARG A 43 -3.85 4.43 8.71
N LEU A 44 -2.74 4.29 7.99
CA LEU A 44 -1.67 3.38 8.38
C LEU A 44 -1.01 3.81 9.69
N LEU A 45 -0.77 2.84 10.55
CA LEU A 45 -0.10 3.00 11.84
C LEU A 45 1.31 2.42 11.80
N GLY A 46 2.24 3.09 12.47
CA GLY A 46 3.60 2.62 12.70
C GLY A 46 3.72 1.69 13.91
N ALA A 47 4.96 1.33 14.22
CA ALA A 47 5.32 0.48 15.35
C ALA A 47 4.85 1.03 16.70
N ASP A 48 4.81 2.36 16.83
CA ASP A 48 4.38 3.08 18.03
C ASP A 48 2.85 3.25 18.13
N GLY A 49 2.09 2.72 17.16
CA GLY A 49 0.64 2.85 17.10
C GLY A 49 0.17 4.25 16.67
N THR A 50 1.06 5.13 16.25
CA THR A 50 0.73 6.46 15.72
C THR A 50 0.63 6.43 14.20
N GLN A 51 -0.03 7.45 13.63
CA GLN A 51 -0.18 7.56 12.18
C GLN A 51 1.19 7.68 11.51
N LEU A 52 1.46 6.85 10.50
CA LEU A 52 2.65 6.99 9.67
C LEU A 52 2.67 8.35 8.96
N ALA A 53 3.85 8.97 8.93
CA ALA A 53 4.07 10.25 8.25
C ALA A 53 3.64 10.20 6.77
N SER A 54 3.66 9.03 6.15
CA SER A 54 3.21 8.86 4.76
C SER A 54 1.73 9.14 4.52
N GLU A 55 0.91 9.03 5.56
CA GLU A 55 -0.53 9.30 5.47
C GLU A 55 -0.87 10.80 5.50
N ALA A 56 0.06 11.67 5.92
CA ALA A 56 -0.17 13.11 6.02
C ALA A 56 0.11 13.83 4.69
N ALA A 57 -0.68 14.86 4.36
CA ALA A 57 -0.40 15.71 3.18
C ALA A 57 1.02 16.31 3.26
N GLY A 58 1.74 16.30 2.14
CA GLY A 58 3.16 16.68 2.08
C GLY A 58 4.15 15.72 2.75
N GLY A 59 3.69 14.64 3.40
CA GLY A 59 4.55 13.64 4.01
C GLY A 59 5.33 12.78 3.00
N PRO A 60 6.32 11.98 3.45
CA PRO A 60 7.10 11.08 2.59
C PRO A 60 6.23 9.97 1.99
N GLN A 61 6.68 9.34 0.91
CA GLN A 61 6.00 8.16 0.36
C GLN A 61 6.65 6.87 0.90
N GLN A 62 5.85 5.84 1.10
CA GLN A 62 6.39 4.48 1.23
C GLN A 62 6.96 4.05 -0.13
N PRO A 63 8.24 3.68 -0.21
CA PRO A 63 8.80 3.14 -1.44
C PRO A 63 8.17 1.78 -1.76
N HIS A 64 8.45 1.23 -2.94
CA HIS A 64 8.25 -0.19 -3.15
C HIS A 64 9.30 -0.95 -2.33
N HIS A 65 8.86 -1.81 -1.40
CA HIS A 65 9.73 -2.58 -0.53
C HIS A 65 9.99 -3.96 -1.12
N GLN A 66 11.25 -4.35 -1.26
CA GLN A 66 11.64 -5.75 -1.50
C GLN A 66 11.86 -6.51 -0.19
N ARG A 67 12.16 -5.77 0.88
CA ARG A 67 12.48 -6.29 2.21
C ARG A 67 11.90 -5.35 3.27
N ILE A 68 11.13 -5.91 4.20
CA ILE A 68 10.51 -5.20 5.31
C ILE A 68 11.13 -5.70 6.62
N THR A 69 11.73 -4.78 7.37
CA THR A 69 12.45 -5.08 8.63
C THR A 69 11.87 -4.37 9.85
N SER A 70 10.90 -3.47 9.65
CA SER A 70 10.20 -2.78 10.74
C SER A 70 8.70 -2.64 10.44
N ALA A 71 7.89 -2.44 11.48
CA ALA A 71 6.45 -2.23 11.34
C ALA A 71 6.09 -0.89 10.66
N ASP A 72 7.04 0.07 10.61
CA ASP A 72 6.86 1.36 9.94
C ASP A 72 7.01 1.28 8.41
N GLN A 73 7.60 0.19 7.92
CA GLN A 73 7.73 -0.12 6.50
C GLN A 73 6.51 -0.92 6.07
N VAL A 74 5.66 -0.31 5.26
CA VAL A 74 4.41 -0.91 4.79
C VAL A 74 4.45 -1.04 3.27
N GLN A 75 4.21 -2.25 2.76
CA GLN A 75 4.05 -2.44 1.32
C GLN A 75 2.68 -1.95 0.87
N ILE A 76 2.71 -0.94 -0.01
CA ILE A 76 1.52 -0.34 -0.60
C ILE A 76 1.64 -0.44 -2.12
N TYR A 77 0.67 -1.12 -2.73
CA TYR A 77 0.45 -1.19 -4.16
C TYR A 77 -0.47 -0.04 -4.58
N GLU A 78 0.11 0.99 -5.19
CA GLU A 78 -0.58 2.22 -5.55
C GLU A 78 0.07 2.92 -6.74
N ALA A 79 -0.69 3.82 -7.35
CA ALA A 79 -0.16 4.80 -8.28
C ALA A 79 0.04 6.13 -7.55
N VAL A 80 1.22 6.73 -7.70
CA VAL A 80 1.50 8.10 -7.29
C VAL A 80 1.94 8.88 -8.51
N LEU A 81 1.14 9.87 -8.88
CA LEU A 81 1.40 10.71 -10.04
C LEU A 81 2.52 11.70 -9.74
N ALA A 82 3.23 12.11 -10.78
CA ALA A 82 4.20 13.20 -10.75
C ALA A 82 3.74 14.35 -11.65
N ASP A 83 4.04 15.57 -11.24
CA ASP A 83 3.90 16.76 -12.08
C ASP A 83 5.07 16.92 -13.05
N THR A 84 5.05 17.98 -13.86
CA THR A 84 6.07 18.26 -14.88
C THR A 84 7.46 18.56 -14.28
N ALA A 85 7.54 18.84 -12.98
CA ALA A 85 8.80 18.99 -12.25
C ALA A 85 9.26 17.66 -11.60
N GLY A 86 8.56 16.55 -11.86
CA GLY A 86 8.82 15.24 -11.26
C GLY A 86 8.37 15.13 -9.80
N LYS A 87 7.62 16.11 -9.27
CA LYS A 87 7.18 16.10 -7.87
C LYS A 87 5.86 15.36 -7.73
N PRO A 88 5.65 14.60 -6.64
CA PRO A 88 4.37 13.96 -6.38
C PRO A 88 3.18 14.94 -6.45
N THR A 89 2.13 14.53 -7.14
CA THR A 89 0.88 15.28 -7.23
C THR A 89 -0.31 14.36 -7.05
N TYR A 90 -1.35 14.90 -6.40
CA TYR A 90 -2.63 14.23 -6.19
C TYR A 90 -3.75 14.91 -6.98
N ARG A 91 -3.37 15.82 -7.89
CA ARG A 91 -4.28 16.54 -8.80
C ARG A 91 -4.11 16.00 -10.21
N LEU A 92 -5.15 15.36 -10.74
CA LEU A 92 -5.09 14.72 -12.07
C LEU A 92 -4.63 15.67 -13.17
N LEU A 93 -5.16 16.90 -13.21
CA LEU A 93 -4.83 17.89 -14.24
C LEU A 93 -3.39 18.42 -14.15
N ARG A 94 -2.64 18.06 -13.11
CA ARG A 94 -1.22 18.40 -12.97
C ARG A 94 -0.30 17.22 -13.28
N ALA A 95 -0.84 16.03 -13.48
CA ALA A 95 -0.05 14.84 -13.69
C ALA A 95 0.55 14.81 -15.10
N SER A 96 1.82 14.47 -15.20
CA SER A 96 2.53 14.24 -16.47
C SER A 96 3.21 12.87 -16.53
N SER A 97 3.45 12.23 -15.39
CA SER A 97 4.06 10.90 -15.30
C SER A 97 3.72 10.23 -13.96
N TYR A 98 4.33 9.08 -13.67
CA TYR A 98 4.24 8.42 -12.37
C TYR A 98 5.55 8.63 -11.58
N ALA A 99 5.45 9.16 -10.36
CA ALA A 99 6.53 9.10 -9.37
C ALA A 99 6.72 7.65 -8.88
N LYS A 100 5.60 6.92 -8.74
CA LYS A 100 5.54 5.50 -8.41
C LYS A 100 4.33 4.90 -9.10
N ASP A 101 4.48 3.74 -9.70
CA ASP A 101 3.37 2.88 -10.08
C ASP A 101 3.81 1.44 -9.87
N ASN A 102 3.60 0.96 -8.65
CA ASN A 102 3.95 -0.40 -8.27
C ASN A 102 2.71 -1.28 -8.17
N ARG A 103 1.56 -0.89 -8.75
CA ARG A 103 0.35 -1.72 -8.79
C ARG A 103 0.67 -3.07 -9.43
N LEU A 104 0.19 -4.16 -8.82
CA LEU A 104 0.50 -5.52 -9.30
C LEU A 104 0.10 -5.66 -10.76
N LEU A 105 1.03 -6.12 -11.59
CA LEU A 105 0.83 -6.27 -13.02
C LEU A 105 -0.19 -7.37 -13.32
N PRO A 106 -0.91 -7.30 -14.45
CA PRO A 106 -1.74 -8.41 -14.90
C PRO A 106 -0.89 -9.62 -15.27
N VAL A 107 -1.51 -10.81 -15.25
CA VAL A 107 -0.83 -12.09 -15.58
C VAL A 107 -0.26 -12.08 -17.01
N GLY A 108 -0.94 -11.41 -17.94
CA GLY A 108 -0.52 -11.29 -19.34
C GLY A 108 0.37 -10.09 -19.66
N TRP A 109 0.91 -9.38 -18.66
CA TRP A 109 1.80 -8.26 -18.91
C TRP A 109 3.10 -8.74 -19.57
N ASP A 110 3.52 -8.08 -20.65
CA ASP A 110 4.76 -8.37 -21.38
C ASP A 110 5.67 -7.13 -21.37
N PRO A 111 6.93 -7.24 -20.89
CA PRO A 111 7.89 -6.13 -20.95
C PRO A 111 8.28 -5.72 -22.39
N ASN A 112 7.93 -6.52 -23.41
CA ASN A 112 8.23 -6.25 -24.82
C ASN A 112 7.02 -5.73 -25.60
N ASP A 113 5.92 -5.39 -24.92
CA ASP A 113 4.74 -4.80 -25.56
C ASP A 113 5.10 -3.46 -26.25
N ALA A 114 4.45 -3.17 -27.37
CA ALA A 114 4.68 -1.93 -28.12
C ALA A 114 4.37 -0.68 -27.29
N GLU A 115 3.42 -0.78 -26.35
CA GLU A 115 2.96 0.32 -25.49
C GLU A 115 3.66 0.31 -24.12
N ILE A 116 4.78 -0.40 -23.98
CA ILE A 116 5.46 -0.58 -22.68
C ILE A 116 5.78 0.74 -21.97
N ALA A 117 6.06 1.81 -22.72
CA ALA A 117 6.33 3.13 -22.17
C ALA A 117 5.19 3.68 -21.30
N ASP A 118 3.93 3.33 -21.62
CA ASP A 118 2.75 3.83 -20.92
C ASP A 118 2.28 2.88 -19.80
N ILE A 119 2.57 1.59 -19.94
CA ILE A 119 2.07 0.56 -19.02
C ILE A 119 3.13 -0.01 -18.07
N ALA A 120 4.41 0.34 -18.25
CA ALA A 120 5.48 -0.10 -17.37
C ALA A 120 5.20 0.32 -15.91
N PRO A 121 5.64 -0.47 -14.93
CA PRO A 121 5.67 -0.02 -13.55
C PRO A 121 6.74 1.07 -13.36
N ALA A 122 6.57 1.89 -12.33
CA ALA A 122 7.50 2.96 -11.99
C ALA A 122 7.88 2.91 -10.50
N GLY A 123 9.11 3.29 -10.18
CA GLY A 123 9.56 3.39 -8.78
C GLY A 123 9.79 2.04 -8.08
N LEU A 124 10.10 0.97 -8.82
CA LEU A 124 10.45 -0.35 -8.27
C LEU A 124 11.91 -0.46 -7.80
N GLY A 125 12.76 0.50 -8.19
CA GLY A 125 14.21 0.37 -8.05
C GLY A 125 14.74 -0.76 -8.95
N GLY A 126 15.58 -1.63 -8.40
CA GLY A 126 16.15 -2.78 -9.11
C GLY A 126 15.44 -4.10 -8.85
N ASP A 127 14.16 -4.10 -8.49
CA ASP A 127 13.44 -5.34 -8.20
C ASP A 127 13.24 -6.19 -9.46
N THR A 128 13.87 -7.35 -9.50
CA THR A 128 13.78 -8.31 -10.61
C THR A 128 12.66 -9.34 -10.41
N ASN A 129 12.04 -9.38 -9.24
CA ASN A 129 11.02 -10.36 -8.90
C ASN A 129 9.59 -9.82 -9.05
N PHE A 130 9.43 -8.51 -9.20
CA PHE A 130 8.19 -7.86 -9.59
C PHE A 130 7.93 -8.10 -11.08
N VAL A 131 7.06 -9.06 -11.37
CA VAL A 131 6.81 -9.57 -12.72
C VAL A 131 5.31 -9.66 -13.01
N ALA A 132 4.95 -10.06 -14.22
CA ALA A 132 3.56 -10.28 -14.61
C ALA A 132 2.80 -11.12 -13.56
N GLY A 133 1.68 -10.58 -13.09
CA GLY A 133 0.82 -11.24 -12.10
C GLY A 133 1.40 -11.38 -10.70
N LYS A 134 2.64 -10.97 -10.39
CA LYS A 134 3.31 -11.41 -9.15
C LYS A 134 4.34 -10.42 -8.61
N ASP A 135 4.40 -10.37 -7.29
CA ASP A 135 5.44 -9.69 -6.52
C ASP A 135 5.86 -10.56 -5.33
N ARG A 136 7.15 -10.56 -4.96
CA ARG A 136 7.69 -11.30 -3.82
C ARG A 136 8.51 -10.36 -2.93
N LEU A 137 8.14 -10.33 -1.66
CA LEU A 137 8.82 -9.56 -0.63
C LEU A 137 9.40 -10.48 0.43
N LEU A 138 10.45 -10.00 1.10
CA LEU A 138 11.00 -10.61 2.30
C LEU A 138 10.59 -9.82 3.53
N TYR A 139 10.27 -10.51 4.62
CA TYR A 139 10.06 -9.90 5.93
C TYR A 139 11.09 -10.47 6.89
N ASP A 140 11.85 -9.60 7.54
CA ASP A 140 12.70 -9.98 8.66
C ASP A 140 12.07 -9.49 9.94
N VAL A 141 11.58 -10.44 10.72
CA VAL A 141 10.92 -10.15 11.99
C VAL A 141 11.86 -10.56 13.11
N THR A 142 12.27 -9.59 13.92
CA THR A 142 13.00 -9.86 15.15
C THR A 142 12.02 -10.36 16.20
N LEU A 143 12.30 -11.55 16.75
CA LEU A 143 11.46 -12.15 17.78
C LEU A 143 11.87 -11.65 19.17
N PRO A 144 10.91 -11.47 20.10
CA PRO A 144 11.20 -11.17 21.50
C PRO A 144 12.10 -12.24 22.13
N ALA A 145 12.98 -11.81 23.04
CA ALA A 145 13.83 -12.73 23.79
C ALA A 145 12.98 -13.77 24.53
N GLY A 146 13.31 -15.05 24.36
CA GLY A 146 12.57 -16.13 24.99
C GLY A 146 11.28 -16.54 24.28
N GLN A 147 11.00 -16.02 23.07
CA GLN A 147 9.93 -16.55 22.22
C GLN A 147 10.12 -18.05 22.01
N ARG A 148 9.07 -18.83 22.29
CA ARG A 148 9.03 -20.30 22.13
C ARG A 148 7.71 -20.72 21.48
N GLY A 149 7.72 -21.92 20.91
CA GLY A 149 6.56 -22.51 20.27
C GLY A 149 6.25 -21.89 18.91
N PRO A 150 5.29 -22.50 18.19
CA PRO A 150 4.99 -22.12 16.82
C PRO A 150 4.45 -20.70 16.72
N LEU A 151 4.77 -20.05 15.61
CA LEU A 151 4.28 -18.73 15.23
C LEU A 151 3.17 -18.85 14.21
N THR A 152 2.14 -18.02 14.34
CA THR A 152 1.14 -17.83 13.29
C THR A 152 1.50 -16.61 12.46
N VAL A 153 1.71 -16.80 11.17
CA VAL A 153 1.93 -15.72 10.19
C VAL A 153 0.66 -15.56 9.36
N LYS A 154 0.08 -14.36 9.37
CA LYS A 154 -1.07 -13.97 8.56
C LYS A 154 -0.65 -12.86 7.59
N ALA A 155 -0.94 -13.05 6.32
CA ALA A 155 -0.81 -12.04 5.28
C ALA A 155 -2.20 -11.67 4.78
N THR A 156 -2.56 -10.38 4.82
CA THR A 156 -3.88 -9.91 4.38
C THR A 156 -3.70 -8.72 3.44
N LEU A 157 -4.40 -8.76 2.31
CA LEU A 157 -4.52 -7.61 1.42
C LEU A 157 -5.76 -6.81 1.76
N TYR A 158 -5.54 -5.53 2.01
CA TYR A 158 -6.60 -4.56 2.26
C TYR A 158 -6.69 -3.57 1.11
N TYR A 159 -7.88 -3.43 0.52
CA TYR A 159 -8.20 -2.45 -0.49
C TYR A 159 -8.79 -1.18 0.13
N GLN A 160 -8.37 -0.03 -0.38
CA GLN A 160 -9.01 1.26 -0.10
C GLN A 160 -9.33 1.98 -1.41
N PRO A 161 -10.59 2.35 -1.65
CA PRO A 161 -10.97 3.08 -2.86
C PRO A 161 -10.42 4.51 -2.91
N LEU A 162 -10.13 5.07 -1.73
CA LEU A 162 -9.53 6.38 -1.54
C LEU A 162 -8.54 6.28 -0.37
N SER A 163 -7.25 6.43 -0.65
CA SER A 163 -6.23 6.44 0.41
C SER A 163 -6.40 7.68 1.30
N PRO A 164 -6.17 7.57 2.62
CA PRO A 164 -6.20 8.72 3.53
C PRO A 164 -5.21 9.81 3.14
N ARG A 165 -4.05 9.44 2.56
CA ARG A 165 -3.12 10.42 1.99
C ARG A 165 -3.74 11.22 0.85
N HIS A 166 -4.37 10.56 -0.12
CA HIS A 166 -5.02 11.26 -1.23
C HIS A 166 -6.16 12.15 -0.73
N ALA A 167 -6.95 11.69 0.24
CA ALA A 167 -7.96 12.52 0.89
C ALA A 167 -7.32 13.76 1.56
N ALA A 168 -6.27 13.58 2.36
CA ALA A 168 -5.57 14.68 3.04
C ALA A 168 -4.99 15.73 2.08
N GLU A 169 -4.50 15.28 0.92
CA GLU A 169 -3.98 16.16 -0.14
C GLU A 169 -5.10 16.95 -0.83
N LEU A 170 -6.27 16.34 -1.05
CA LEU A 170 -7.46 17.05 -1.53
C LEU A 170 -7.89 18.12 -0.53
N MET A 171 -7.89 17.81 0.77
CA MET A 171 -8.28 18.72 1.86
C MET A 171 -7.38 19.96 1.99
N GLN A 172 -6.21 19.98 1.35
CA GLN A 172 -5.39 21.19 1.22
C GLN A 172 -6.08 22.29 0.39
N THR A 173 -7.11 21.94 -0.38
CA THR A 173 -7.89 22.89 -1.20
C THR A 173 -9.24 23.15 -0.55
N ARG A 174 -9.46 24.38 -0.08
CA ARG A 174 -10.68 24.77 0.64
C ARG A 174 -11.76 25.29 -0.32
N VAL A 175 -12.42 24.39 -1.04
CA VAL A 175 -13.59 24.68 -1.88
C VAL A 175 -14.83 23.92 -1.38
N PRO A 176 -16.06 24.40 -1.66
CA PRO A 176 -17.28 23.81 -1.12
C PRO A 176 -17.40 22.28 -1.33
N GLU A 177 -17.02 21.79 -2.51
CA GLU A 177 -17.07 20.38 -2.89
C GLU A 177 -16.14 19.53 -2.03
N VAL A 178 -14.93 20.03 -1.76
CA VAL A 178 -13.95 19.34 -0.90
C VAL A 178 -14.42 19.31 0.54
N LEU A 179 -15.03 20.38 1.03
CA LEU A 179 -15.60 20.42 2.40
C LEU A 179 -16.81 19.48 2.54
N VAL A 180 -17.63 19.34 1.49
CA VAL A 180 -18.70 18.34 1.45
C VAL A 180 -18.12 16.94 1.52
N LEU A 181 -17.11 16.65 0.70
CA LEU A 181 -16.40 15.37 0.73
C LEU A 181 -15.85 15.11 2.14
N GLU A 182 -15.11 16.05 2.74
CA GLU A 182 -14.57 15.93 4.12
C GLU A 182 -15.62 15.48 5.14
N ARG A 183 -16.83 16.05 5.07
CA ARG A 183 -17.94 15.66 5.95
C ARG A 183 -18.46 14.26 5.65
N MET A 184 -18.68 13.91 4.38
CA MET A 184 -19.11 12.56 3.99
C MET A 184 -18.12 11.52 4.52
N LEU A 185 -16.84 11.81 4.32
CA LEU A 185 -15.70 11.00 4.73
C LEU A 185 -15.61 10.79 6.24
N ALA A 186 -15.90 11.83 7.04
CA ALA A 186 -15.95 11.72 8.49
C ALA A 186 -17.06 10.78 8.98
N THR A 187 -18.13 10.60 8.20
CA THR A 187 -19.31 9.79 8.55
C THR A 187 -19.31 8.38 7.97
N SER A 188 -18.61 8.14 6.85
CA SER A 188 -18.73 6.89 6.07
C SER A 188 -17.97 5.69 6.64
N GLY A 189 -17.16 5.88 7.69
CA GLY A 189 -16.33 4.82 8.27
C GLY A 189 -15.31 4.29 7.25
N TYR A 190 -14.15 4.94 7.15
CA TYR A 190 -13.04 4.55 6.28
C TYR A 190 -12.42 3.20 6.68
N ARG A 191 -13.11 2.10 6.40
CA ARG A 191 -12.61 0.77 6.70
C ARG A 191 -12.00 0.17 5.44
N PRO A 192 -10.70 -0.20 5.47
CA PRO A 192 -10.12 -1.00 4.42
C PRO A 192 -10.87 -2.32 4.27
N GLU A 193 -11.07 -2.77 3.04
CA GLU A 193 -11.77 -4.02 2.72
C GLU A 193 -10.76 -5.15 2.49
N THR A 194 -10.95 -6.30 3.13
CA THR A 194 -10.12 -7.48 2.85
C THR A 194 -10.45 -8.04 1.48
N ILE A 195 -9.44 -8.16 0.61
CA ILE A 195 -9.61 -8.72 -0.75
C ILE A 195 -8.91 -10.07 -0.93
N ALA A 196 -7.99 -10.42 -0.03
CA ALA A 196 -7.34 -11.72 0.02
C ALA A 196 -6.66 -11.90 1.38
N ASP A 197 -6.55 -13.12 1.86
CA ASP A 197 -5.73 -13.46 3.01
C ASP A 197 -5.11 -14.85 2.88
N ALA A 198 -4.03 -15.07 3.64
CA ALA A 198 -3.38 -16.36 3.80
C ALA A 198 -2.84 -16.47 5.22
N LYS A 199 -2.83 -17.70 5.76
CA LYS A 199 -2.31 -18.01 7.08
C LYS A 199 -1.38 -19.22 7.00
N GLN A 200 -0.25 -19.14 7.69
CA GLN A 200 0.70 -20.22 7.85
C GLN A 200 1.12 -20.34 9.32
N VAL A 201 1.23 -21.56 9.83
CA VAL A 201 1.89 -21.82 11.11
C VAL A 201 3.33 -22.24 10.82
N VAL A 202 4.28 -21.59 11.49
CA VAL A 202 5.73 -21.84 11.38
C VAL A 202 6.20 -22.39 12.72
N PRO A 203 6.98 -23.48 12.74
CA PRO A 203 7.47 -24.10 13.97
C PRO A 203 8.40 -23.18 14.77
#